data_AF-A0A3C0NVH5-F1
#
_entry.id   AF-A0A3C0NVH5-F1
#
_cell.length_a   1.000
_cell.length_b   1.000
_cell.length_c   1.000
_cell.angle_alpha   90.00
_cell.angle_beta   90.00
_cell.angle_gamma   90.00
#
_symmetry.space_group_name_H-M   'P 1'
#
loop_
_entity.id
_entity.type
_entity.pdbx_description
1 polymer ?
#
loop_
_entity_poly.entity_id
_entity_poly.type
_entity_poly.pdbx_seq_one_letter_code
_entity_poly.pdbx_strand_id
1 'polypeptide(L)'
;MNMKKILSVLSLVAVLGLGVTNISFAEDLPAAAEATMEKVADTAPVAEAAPAEAAPAEAAAAPAPTANKGDTAWMLVATALVTLMTIPGLALFYGGLVRQKNMLSVLMQVFTVFSLITALWVVYGYSAAFTEGNEFFGTLDKLFLKGITVESVTATFSKGVVVSELAFVIFQGA
;
A
#
# COMPACT_ATOMS: atom_id res chain seq x y z
N MET A 1 6.78 -13.43 33.96
CA MET A 1 6.04 -14.50 33.26
C MET A 1 6.97 -15.68 33.06
N ASN A 2 6.61 -16.88 33.52
CA ASN A 2 7.55 -18.02 33.55
C ASN A 2 7.80 -18.56 32.13
N MET A 3 9.03 -19.03 31.86
CA MET A 3 9.53 -19.41 30.53
C MET A 3 8.62 -20.40 29.78
N LYS A 4 7.93 -21.29 30.50
CA LYS A 4 6.95 -22.24 29.96
C LYS A 4 5.70 -21.56 29.37
N LYS A 5 5.29 -20.40 29.92
CA LYS A 5 4.16 -19.61 29.42
C LYS A 5 4.53 -18.83 28.15
N ILE A 6 5.78 -18.37 28.07
CA ILE A 6 6.30 -17.68 26.88
C ILE A 6 6.40 -18.66 25.70
N LEU A 7 6.90 -19.88 25.95
CA LEU A 7 7.01 -20.93 24.93
C LEU A 7 5.63 -21.38 24.41
N SER A 8 4.64 -21.50 25.29
CA SER A 8 3.26 -21.88 24.92
C SER A 8 2.52 -20.81 24.13
N VAL A 9 2.82 -19.52 24.37
CA VAL A 9 2.24 -18.41 23.60
C VAL A 9 2.89 -18.33 22.22
N LEU A 10 4.21 -18.54 22.13
CA LEU A 10 4.92 -18.62 20.85
C LEU A 10 4.45 -19.80 19.99
N SER A 11 4.18 -20.97 20.58
CA SER A 11 3.65 -22.11 19.83
C SER A 11 2.21 -21.88 19.35
N LEU A 12 1.39 -21.17 20.14
CA LEU A 12 0.02 -20.84 19.74
C LEU A 12 0.00 -19.85 18.56
N VAL A 13 0.90 -18.87 18.56
CA VAL A 13 1.07 -17.90 17.46
C VAL A 13 1.62 -18.58 16.20
N ALA A 14 2.54 -19.54 16.33
CA ALA A 14 3.08 -20.29 15.20
C ALA A 14 2.05 -21.21 14.52
N VAL A 15 1.13 -21.81 15.29
CA VAL A 15 0.08 -22.70 14.74
C VAL A 15 -1.02 -21.91 14.01
N LEU A 16 -1.27 -20.66 14.39
CA LEU A 16 -2.19 -19.76 13.66
C LEU A 16 -1.58 -19.20 12.36
N GLY A 17 -0.25 -19.16 12.25
CA GLY A 17 0.46 -18.61 11.08
C GLY A 17 0.64 -19.58 9.89
N LEU A 18 0.37 -20.87 10.06
CA LEU A 18 0.62 -21.90 9.04
C LEU A 18 -0.67 -22.46 8.39
N GLY A 19 -1.82 -21.82 8.62
CA GLY A 19 -3.14 -22.39 8.34
C GLY A 19 -3.88 -21.90 7.10
N VAL A 20 -3.30 -21.08 6.22
CA VAL A 20 -3.96 -20.62 4.98
C VAL A 20 -3.02 -20.79 3.80
N THR A 21 -2.97 -22.00 3.25
CA THR A 21 -2.39 -22.25 1.94
C THR A 21 -3.48 -22.13 0.87
N ASN A 22 -3.17 -21.36 -0.18
CA ASN A 22 -3.86 -21.25 -1.48
C ASN A 22 -5.03 -20.28 -1.61
N ILE A 23 -4.72 -19.02 -1.92
CA ILE A 23 -5.37 -18.30 -3.03
C ILE A 23 -4.29 -17.54 -3.80
N SER A 24 -3.86 -18.08 -4.94
CA SER A 24 -3.06 -17.34 -5.93
C SER A 24 -3.96 -16.43 -6.75
N PHE A 25 -3.62 -15.15 -6.84
CA PHE A 25 -3.97 -14.32 -7.99
C PHE A 25 -2.65 -13.96 -8.69
N ALA A 26 -2.48 -14.46 -9.90
CA ALA A 26 -1.33 -14.18 -10.75
C ALA A 26 -1.39 -12.72 -11.24
N GLU A 27 -0.30 -11.98 -11.08
CA GLU A 27 -0.10 -10.66 -11.66
C GLU A 27 0.95 -10.78 -12.77
N ASP A 28 0.54 -10.49 -14.00
CA ASP A 28 1.41 -10.47 -15.18
C ASP A 28 2.05 -9.08 -15.27
N LEU A 29 3.31 -8.97 -14.86
CA LEU A 29 4.14 -7.78 -15.03
C LEU A 29 4.83 -7.84 -16.40
N PRO A 30 4.62 -6.88 -17.32
CA PRO A 30 5.49 -6.78 -18.48
C PRO A 30 6.83 -6.14 -18.12
N ALA A 31 7.87 -6.85 -18.56
CA ALA A 31 9.28 -6.58 -18.41
C ALA A 31 9.72 -5.19 -18.93
N ALA A 32 10.71 -4.62 -18.24
CA ALA A 32 11.49 -3.49 -18.69
C ALA A 32 12.22 -3.82 -20.00
N ALA A 33 12.01 -2.99 -21.03
CA ALA A 33 12.73 -3.09 -22.29
C ALA A 33 14.08 -2.38 -22.20
N GLU A 34 15.17 -3.16 -22.25
CA GLU A 34 16.51 -2.68 -22.53
C GLU A 34 16.64 -2.23 -23.98
N ALA A 35 17.28 -1.08 -24.18
CA ALA A 35 17.61 -0.53 -25.49
C ALA A 35 18.85 -1.24 -26.07
N THR A 36 18.81 -1.61 -27.36
CA THR A 36 20.03 -1.89 -28.13
C THR A 36 19.95 -1.26 -29.51
N MET A 37 20.97 -0.47 -29.84
CA MET A 37 21.16 0.26 -31.10
C MET A 37 21.57 -0.69 -32.25
N GLU A 38 20.85 -0.53 -33.37
CA GLU A 38 21.29 -0.32 -34.76
C GLU A 38 22.38 -1.21 -35.40
N LYS A 39 22.02 -1.81 -36.56
CA LYS A 39 22.94 -1.93 -37.71
C LYS A 39 22.19 -1.87 -39.04
N VAL A 40 22.52 -0.84 -39.83
CA VAL A 40 22.15 -0.63 -41.23
C VAL A 40 22.82 -1.68 -42.13
N ALA A 41 22.05 -2.25 -43.05
CA ALA A 41 22.57 -2.85 -44.28
C ALA A 41 21.53 -2.72 -45.40
N ASP A 42 21.93 -1.97 -46.42
CA ASP A 42 21.28 -1.67 -47.69
C ASP A 42 21.17 -2.92 -48.58
N THR A 43 19.99 -3.16 -49.17
CA THR A 43 19.82 -3.72 -50.53
C THR A 43 18.35 -3.57 -50.95
N ALA A 44 18.09 -2.71 -51.93
CA ALA A 44 16.82 -2.68 -52.65
C ALA A 44 16.77 -3.75 -53.76
N PRO A 45 15.61 -4.38 -53.97
CA PRO A 45 15.10 -4.53 -55.33
C PRO A 45 13.65 -4.06 -55.48
N VAL A 46 13.33 -3.75 -56.74
CA VAL A 46 12.13 -3.07 -57.23
C VAL A 46 10.96 -4.03 -57.44
N ALA A 47 9.78 -3.57 -57.04
CA ALA A 47 8.42 -3.85 -57.53
C ALA A 47 7.84 -5.28 -57.46
N GLU A 48 6.97 -5.48 -56.47
CA GLU A 48 5.66 -6.13 -56.66
C GLU A 48 4.67 -5.48 -55.67
N ALA A 49 3.53 -4.98 -56.18
CA ALA A 49 2.53 -4.27 -55.38
C ALA A 49 1.76 -5.28 -54.51
N ALA A 50 2.32 -5.61 -53.35
CA ALA A 50 1.64 -6.34 -52.27
C ALA A 50 0.62 -5.42 -51.57
N PRO A 51 -0.53 -5.96 -51.13
CA PRO A 51 -1.53 -5.17 -50.40
C PRO A 51 -0.87 -4.56 -49.15
N ALA A 52 -1.10 -3.26 -48.94
CA ALA A 52 -0.58 -2.50 -47.82
C ALA A 52 -0.93 -3.21 -46.51
N GLU A 53 0.05 -3.90 -45.94
CA GLU A 53 0.04 -4.38 -44.58
C GLU A 53 0.00 -3.13 -43.71
N ALA A 54 -1.15 -2.91 -43.07
CA ALA A 54 -1.34 -1.79 -42.17
C ALA A 54 -0.25 -1.89 -41.10
N ALA A 55 0.66 -0.91 -41.10
CA ALA A 55 1.61 -0.73 -40.01
C ALA A 55 0.84 -0.85 -38.68
N PRO A 56 1.32 -1.63 -37.71
CA PRO A 56 0.69 -1.64 -36.40
C PRO A 56 0.64 -0.20 -35.94
N ALA A 57 -0.58 0.32 -35.77
CA ALA A 57 -0.79 1.61 -35.17
C ALA A 57 -0.05 1.57 -33.85
N GLU A 58 1.01 2.37 -33.75
CA GLU A 58 1.73 2.61 -32.52
C GLU A 58 0.67 3.11 -31.54
N ALA A 59 0.23 2.20 -30.66
CA ALA A 59 -0.79 2.47 -29.68
C ALA A 59 -0.25 3.62 -28.85
N ALA A 60 -0.83 4.81 -29.05
CA ALA A 60 -0.51 5.99 -28.27
C ALA A 60 -0.46 5.54 -26.81
N ALA A 61 0.72 5.65 -26.19
CA ALA A 61 0.91 5.25 -24.81
C ALA A 61 -0.22 5.88 -23.99
N ALA A 62 -1.08 5.03 -23.43
CA ALA A 62 -2.19 5.51 -22.63
C ALA A 62 -1.59 6.45 -21.56
N PRO A 63 -2.19 7.63 -21.34
CA PRO A 63 -1.63 8.60 -20.40
C PRO A 63 -1.38 7.91 -19.07
N ALA A 64 -0.19 8.12 -18.51
CA ALA A 64 0.18 7.55 -17.22
C ALA A 64 -0.96 7.85 -16.21
N PRO A 65 -1.46 6.85 -15.48
CA PRO A 65 -2.59 7.04 -14.60
C PRO A 65 -2.23 8.08 -13.53
N THR A 66 -3.02 9.14 -13.45
CA THR A 66 -2.84 10.23 -12.49
C THR A 66 -3.91 10.15 -11.41
N ALA A 67 -3.55 10.44 -10.16
CA ALA A 67 -4.51 10.45 -9.06
C ALA A 67 -5.63 11.47 -9.30
N ASN A 68 -6.88 11.02 -9.18
CA ASN A 68 -8.03 11.90 -9.28
C ASN A 68 -8.20 12.71 -7.99
N LYS A 69 -8.55 14.00 -8.13
CA LYS A 69 -8.78 14.90 -6.98
C LYS A 69 -9.98 14.46 -6.13
N GLY A 70 -11.04 13.95 -6.75
CA GLY A 70 -12.23 13.41 -6.07
C GLY A 70 -11.90 12.18 -5.24
N ASP A 71 -11.14 11.23 -5.81
CA ASP A 71 -10.70 10.03 -5.08
C ASP A 71 -9.79 10.41 -3.91
N THR A 72 -8.89 11.37 -4.12
CA THR A 72 -8.01 11.90 -3.06
C THR A 72 -8.82 12.57 -1.96
N ALA A 73 -9.81 13.41 -2.30
CA ALA A 73 -10.69 14.05 -1.35
C ALA A 73 -11.51 13.01 -0.55
N TRP A 74 -12.01 11.98 -1.23
CA TRP A 74 -12.73 10.90 -0.58
C TRP A 74 -11.83 10.09 0.37
N MET A 75 -10.60 9.77 -0.04
CA MET A 75 -9.60 9.11 0.81
C MET A 75 -9.30 9.92 2.08
N LEU A 76 -9.18 11.25 1.97
CA LEU A 76 -8.97 12.13 3.12
C LEU A 76 -10.19 12.15 4.06
N VAL A 77 -11.40 12.20 3.51
CA VAL A 77 -12.64 12.12 4.30
C VAL A 77 -12.74 10.76 4.99
N ALA A 78 -12.48 9.67 4.27
CA ALA A 78 -12.47 8.32 4.83
C ALA A 78 -11.44 8.17 5.96
N THR A 79 -10.24 8.72 5.77
CA THR A 79 -9.19 8.78 6.82
C THR A 79 -9.70 9.48 8.07
N ALA A 80 -10.37 10.63 7.93
CA ALA A 80 -10.94 11.36 9.06
C ALA A 80 -12.05 10.56 9.77
N LEU A 81 -12.90 9.85 9.01
CA LEU A 81 -13.94 8.99 9.57
C LEU A 81 -13.36 7.81 10.35
N VAL A 82 -12.31 7.15 9.84
CA VAL A 82 -11.61 6.06 10.53
C VAL A 82 -10.93 6.59 11.80
N THR A 83 -10.22 7.72 11.70
CA THR A 83 -9.60 8.37 12.85
C THR A 83 -10.64 8.67 13.94
N LEU A 84 -11.85 9.09 13.56
CA LEU A 84 -12.95 9.38 14.47
C LEU A 84 -13.43 8.14 15.25
N MET A 85 -13.29 6.94 14.66
CA MET A 85 -13.56 5.68 15.36
C MET A 85 -12.63 5.50 16.55
N THR A 86 -11.35 5.87 16.43
CA THR A 86 -10.37 5.76 17.52
C THR A 86 -10.48 6.96 18.48
N ILE A 87 -10.41 8.18 17.94
CA ILE A 87 -10.48 9.44 18.69
C ILE A 87 -11.62 10.30 18.16
N PRO A 88 -12.75 10.47 18.88
CA PRO A 88 -12.99 10.07 20.26
C PRO A 88 -13.73 8.72 20.44
N GLY A 89 -14.07 7.99 19.37
CA GLY A 89 -14.99 6.83 19.43
C GLY A 89 -14.62 5.76 20.47
N LEU A 90 -13.47 5.10 20.31
CA LEU A 90 -12.98 4.08 21.24
C LEU A 90 -12.69 4.66 22.63
N ALA A 91 -12.16 5.88 22.67
CA ALA A 91 -11.84 6.57 23.92
C ALA A 91 -13.08 6.76 24.79
N LEU A 92 -14.19 7.25 24.21
CA LEU A 92 -15.45 7.45 24.92
C LEU A 92 -16.18 6.13 25.18
N PHE A 93 -16.11 5.18 24.25
CA PHE A 93 -16.74 3.86 24.40
C PHE A 93 -16.12 3.10 25.58
N TYR A 94 -14.81 2.87 25.56
CA TYR A 94 -14.13 2.17 26.66
C TYR A 94 -14.04 3.00 27.93
N GLY A 95 -13.95 4.33 27.81
CA GLY A 95 -14.05 5.23 28.93
C GLY A 95 -15.39 5.13 29.66
N GLY A 96 -16.50 4.97 28.93
CA GLY A 96 -17.85 4.86 29.48
C GLY A 96 -18.13 3.54 30.19
N LEU A 97 -17.37 2.48 29.86
CA LEU A 97 -17.47 1.16 30.51
C LEU A 97 -16.69 1.07 31.84
N VAL A 98 -15.76 2.01 32.09
CA VAL A 98 -15.00 2.05 33.35
C VAL A 98 -15.64 2.99 34.36
N ARG A 99 -15.28 2.83 35.64
CA ARG A 99 -15.69 3.76 36.69
C ARG A 99 -15.23 5.18 36.34
N GLN A 100 -16.05 6.18 36.66
CA GLN A 100 -15.79 7.60 36.36
C GLN A 100 -14.40 8.07 36.81
N LYS A 101 -13.93 7.63 37.98
CA LYS A 101 -12.58 7.97 38.49
C LYS A 101 -11.42 7.46 37.61
N ASN A 102 -11.67 6.46 36.75
CA ASN A 102 -10.69 5.87 35.85
C ASN A 102 -10.86 6.35 34.39
N MET A 103 -11.93 7.08 34.07
CA MET A 103 -12.23 7.57 32.71
C MET A 103 -11.05 8.35 32.12
N LEU A 104 -10.50 9.29 32.89
CA LEU A 104 -9.37 10.12 32.45
C LEU A 104 -8.16 9.25 32.08
N SER A 105 -7.88 8.20 32.86
CA SER A 105 -6.77 7.28 32.56
C SER A 105 -6.97 6.57 31.23
N VAL A 106 -8.20 6.12 30.93
CA VAL A 106 -8.52 5.46 29.64
C VAL A 106 -8.36 6.44 28.48
N LEU A 107 -8.89 7.66 28.59
CA LEU A 107 -8.74 8.69 27.55
C LEU A 107 -7.27 8.99 27.26
N MET A 108 -6.45 9.16 28.30
CA MET A 108 -5.01 9.43 28.16
C MET A 108 -4.27 8.25 27.54
N GLN A 109 -4.60 7.01 27.91
CA GLN A 109 -4.00 5.82 27.32
C GLN A 109 -4.33 5.71 25.83
N VAL A 110 -5.59 5.89 25.44
CA VAL A 110 -6.01 5.84 24.03
C VAL A 110 -5.28 6.91 23.21
N PHE A 111 -5.23 8.15 23.70
CA PHE A 111 -4.51 9.23 23.01
C PHE A 111 -3.01 8.95 22.88
N THR A 112 -2.38 8.46 23.95
CA THR A 112 -0.93 8.16 23.98
C THR A 112 -0.60 7.01 23.03
N VAL A 113 -1.40 5.93 23.05
CA VAL A 113 -1.20 4.77 22.17
C VAL A 113 -1.45 5.13 20.72
N PHE A 114 -2.51 5.88 20.42
CA PHE A 114 -2.75 6.38 19.07
C PHE A 114 -1.56 7.19 18.54
N SER A 115 -1.10 8.17 19.31
CA SER A 115 0.05 9.01 18.93
C SER A 115 1.32 8.17 18.70
N LEU A 116 1.57 7.17 19.55
CA LEU A 116 2.69 6.26 19.40
C LEU A 116 2.58 5.42 18.12
N ILE A 117 1.41 4.82 17.87
CA ILE A 117 1.18 3.99 16.68
C ILE A 117 1.32 4.82 15.41
N THR A 118 0.76 6.03 15.36
CA THR A 118 0.91 6.94 14.20
C THR A 118 2.38 7.28 13.96
N ALA A 119 3.17 7.51 15.01
CA ALA A 119 4.61 7.75 14.87
C ALA A 119 5.34 6.51 14.34
N LEU A 120 5.09 5.32 14.91
CA LEU A 120 5.69 4.07 14.46
C LEU A 120 5.30 3.74 13.01
N TRP A 121 4.06 4.08 12.62
CA TRP A 121 3.55 3.92 11.26
C TRP A 121 4.38 4.69 10.24
N VAL A 122 4.65 5.97 10.51
CA VAL A 122 5.46 6.83 9.65
C VAL A 122 6.93 6.42 9.67
N VAL A 123 7.47 6.01 10.83
CA VAL A 123 8.88 5.63 10.96
C VAL A 123 9.18 4.36 10.16
N TYR A 124 8.39 3.30 10.31
CA TYR A 124 8.64 2.04 9.61
C TYR A 124 7.37 1.24 9.26
N GLY A 125 6.25 1.46 9.93
CA GLY A 125 5.05 0.62 9.76
C GLY A 125 4.53 0.60 8.33
N TYR A 126 4.48 1.75 7.67
CA TYR A 126 4.10 1.84 6.27
C TYR A 126 5.03 1.03 5.36
N SER A 127 6.34 1.18 5.55
CA SER A 127 7.34 0.44 4.77
C SER A 127 7.16 -1.05 4.95
N ALA A 128 7.12 -1.53 6.20
CA ALA A 128 7.00 -2.95 6.51
C ALA A 128 5.68 -3.58 6.04
N ALA A 129 4.63 -2.77 5.77
CA ALA A 129 3.33 -3.27 5.31
C ALA A 129 3.13 -3.18 3.79
N PHE A 130 3.66 -2.14 3.14
CA PHE A 130 3.31 -1.79 1.76
C PHE A 130 4.49 -1.72 0.79
N THR A 131 5.68 -2.16 1.20
CA THR A 131 6.79 -2.42 0.26
C THR A 131 6.82 -3.88 -0.13
N GLU A 132 7.37 -4.15 -1.31
CA GLU A 132 7.55 -5.51 -1.80
C GLU A 132 8.58 -6.25 -0.94
N GLY A 133 8.18 -7.37 -0.35
CA GLY A 133 9.02 -8.18 0.53
C GLY A 133 8.69 -9.65 0.44
N ASN A 134 8.48 -10.29 1.59
CA ASN A 134 8.03 -11.68 1.67
C ASN A 134 6.52 -11.76 1.98
N GLU A 135 5.98 -12.98 2.11
CA GLU A 135 4.57 -13.23 2.40
C GLU A 135 4.07 -12.65 3.74
N PHE A 136 4.96 -12.29 4.65
CA PHE A 136 4.62 -11.79 5.99
C PHE A 136 4.90 -10.29 6.19
N PHE A 137 5.99 -9.79 5.61
CA PHE A 137 6.43 -8.40 5.77
C PHE A 137 7.10 -7.88 4.50
N GLY A 138 6.93 -6.58 4.26
CA GLY A 138 7.71 -5.81 3.29
C GLY A 138 9.16 -5.59 3.74
N THR A 139 9.84 -4.70 3.03
CA THR A 139 11.18 -4.19 3.35
C THR A 139 11.12 -2.87 4.14
N LEU A 140 12.30 -2.37 4.51
CA LEU A 140 12.49 -1.10 5.20
C LEU A 140 13.02 0.00 4.25
N ASP A 141 12.69 -0.07 2.96
CA ASP A 141 13.20 0.87 1.97
C ASP A 141 12.53 2.25 2.06
N LYS A 142 11.29 2.29 2.57
CA LYS A 142 10.49 3.50 2.78
C LYS A 142 10.47 3.94 4.26
N LEU A 143 11.56 3.71 5.01
CA LEU A 143 11.71 4.26 6.36
C LEU A 143 11.51 5.77 6.37
N PHE A 144 10.77 6.31 7.34
CA PHE A 144 10.38 7.72 7.40
C PHE A 144 9.71 8.24 6.12
N LEU A 145 9.01 7.36 5.39
CA LEU A 145 8.39 7.67 4.10
C LEU A 145 9.40 8.13 3.03
N LYS A 146 10.64 7.65 3.13
CA LYS A 146 11.72 7.98 2.18
C LYS A 146 11.29 7.62 0.75
N GLY A 147 11.42 8.59 -0.15
CA GLY A 147 11.11 8.43 -1.57
C GLY A 147 9.63 8.59 -1.93
N ILE A 148 8.74 8.84 -0.96
CA ILE A 148 7.34 9.18 -1.22
C ILE A 148 7.23 10.70 -1.40
N THR A 149 6.76 11.13 -2.56
CA THR A 149 6.53 12.55 -2.89
C THR A 149 5.04 12.83 -3.06
N VAL A 150 4.68 14.09 -3.28
CA VAL A 150 3.29 14.50 -3.58
C VAL A 150 2.78 13.95 -4.90
N GLU A 151 3.68 13.55 -5.80
CA GLU A 151 3.34 12.97 -7.11
C GLU A 151 3.31 11.45 -7.06
N SER A 152 3.79 10.84 -5.98
CA SER A 152 3.76 9.40 -5.81
C SER A 152 2.33 8.88 -5.77
N VAL A 153 2.08 7.82 -6.53
CA VAL A 153 0.77 7.16 -6.64
C VAL A 153 0.90 5.68 -6.34
N THR A 154 -0.17 5.11 -5.77
CA THR A 154 -0.30 3.68 -5.56
C THR A 154 -1.44 3.11 -6.39
N ALA A 155 -1.27 1.88 -6.86
CA ALA A 155 -2.30 1.15 -7.57
C ALA A 155 -3.50 0.86 -6.65
N THR A 156 -4.68 0.76 -7.26
CA THR A 156 -5.89 0.28 -6.60
C THR A 156 -6.31 -1.08 -7.17
N PHE A 157 -7.38 -1.67 -6.65
CA PHE A 157 -7.98 -2.89 -7.21
C PHE A 157 -8.51 -2.71 -8.64
N SER A 158 -8.74 -1.47 -9.08
CA SER A 158 -9.23 -1.16 -10.43
C SER A 158 -8.05 -0.85 -11.36
N LYS A 159 -7.92 -1.60 -12.45
CA LYS A 159 -6.86 -1.37 -13.45
C LYS A 159 -6.92 0.07 -13.97
N GLY A 160 -5.79 0.76 -13.94
CA GLY A 160 -5.66 2.14 -14.43
C GLY A 160 -6.18 3.22 -13.48
N VAL A 161 -6.71 2.86 -12.30
CA VAL A 161 -7.11 3.81 -11.26
C VAL A 161 -6.05 3.81 -10.17
N VAL A 162 -5.49 4.99 -9.91
CA VAL A 162 -4.45 5.19 -8.89
C VAL A 162 -4.88 6.27 -7.92
N VAL A 163 -4.36 6.18 -6.70
CA VAL A 163 -4.58 7.19 -5.64
C VAL A 163 -3.24 7.75 -5.18
N SER A 164 -3.24 8.95 -4.60
CA SER A 164 -2.05 9.54 -4.00
C SER A 164 -1.48 8.60 -2.92
N GLU A 165 -0.20 8.28 -3.02
CA GLU A 165 0.48 7.40 -2.06
C GLU A 165 0.46 8.01 -0.65
N LEU A 166 0.61 9.34 -0.52
CA LEU A 166 0.50 10.02 0.77
C LEU A 166 -0.90 9.91 1.39
N ALA A 167 -1.95 10.03 0.57
CA ALA A 167 -3.33 9.84 1.04
C ALA A 167 -3.59 8.38 1.46
N PHE A 168 -2.95 7.43 0.79
CA PHE A 168 -3.01 6.02 1.15
C PHE A 168 -2.23 5.73 2.45
N VAL A 169 -1.04 6.30 2.63
CA VAL A 169 -0.22 6.18 3.86
C VAL A 169 -1.02 6.58 5.09
N ILE A 170 -1.67 7.74 5.05
CA ILE A 170 -2.46 8.25 6.18
C ILE A 170 -3.74 7.44 6.41
N PHE A 171 -4.40 6.98 5.34
CA PHE A 171 -5.61 6.17 5.46
C PHE A 171 -5.32 4.83 6.16
N GLN A 172 -4.25 4.15 5.77
CA GLN A 172 -3.88 2.86 6.33
C GLN A 172 -3.35 2.95 7.77
N GLY A 173 -2.87 4.13 8.18
CA GLY A 173 -2.40 4.38 9.54
C GLY A 173 -3.42 5.02 10.49
N ALA A 174 -4.64 5.27 10.03
CA ALA A 174 -5.70 5.95 10.78
C ALA A 174 -6.44 5.07 11.79
#